data_AF-A0A7J8QYD9-F1
#
_entry.id   AF-A0A7J8QYD9-F1
#
_cell.length_a   1.000
_cell.length_b   1.000
_cell.length_c   1.000
_cell.angle_alpha   90.00
_cell.angle_beta   90.00
_cell.angle_gamma   90.00
#
_symmetry.space_group_name_H-M   'P 1'
#
loop_
_entity.id
_entity.type
_entity.pdbx_description
1 polymer ?
#
loop_
_entity_poly.entity_id
_entity_poly.type
_entity_poly.pdbx_seq_one_letter_code
_entity_poly.pdbx_strand_id
1 'polypeptide(L)'
;MFGKFKKLRVLSFEEGGEGYSRFKLSSAIASDCLRSLSIWNDEGIDPKVLAHLLSSCVNLCELMIEKLPDFHHFSSSTAYVHLIRCMLVEDPMPTLEKLPNLRVMELYVYAFIGKEMVCSALHLPKLESLNLSGL
;
A
#
# COMPACT_ATOMS: atom_id res chain seq x y z
N MET A 1 0.28 16.14 17.89
CA MET A 1 0.41 14.70 18.18
C MET A 1 -0.98 14.09 18.11
N PHE A 2 -1.21 13.17 17.19
CA PHE A 2 -2.47 12.43 17.14
C PHE A 2 -2.54 11.42 18.30
N GLY A 3 -3.73 11.21 18.87
CA GLY A 3 -3.95 10.24 19.96
C GLY A 3 -3.86 8.79 19.48
N LYS A 4 -3.75 7.84 20.42
CA LYS A 4 -3.77 6.39 20.10
C LYS A 4 -5.19 5.96 19.70
N PHE A 5 -5.40 5.62 18.44
CA PHE A 5 -6.70 5.16 17.94
C PHE A 5 -6.79 3.62 17.95
N LYS A 6 -7.18 3.02 19.08
CA LYS A 6 -7.23 1.55 19.23
C LYS A 6 -8.29 0.85 18.36
N LYS A 7 -9.34 1.56 17.95
CA LYS A 7 -10.47 1.01 17.18
C LYS A 7 -10.55 1.52 15.74
N LEU A 8 -9.50 2.16 15.23
CA LEU A 8 -9.48 2.71 13.89
C LEU A 8 -9.57 1.57 12.87
N ARG A 9 -10.50 1.68 11.90
CA ARG A 9 -10.68 0.68 10.83
C ARG A 9 -10.26 1.20 9.47
N VAL A 10 -10.41 2.49 9.25
CA VAL A 10 -10.08 3.14 7.98
C VAL A 10 -9.20 4.32 8.34
N LEU A 11 -8.07 4.43 7.64
CA LEU A 11 -7.21 5.59 7.67
C LEU A 11 -7.02 6.04 6.23
N SER A 12 -7.53 7.22 5.93
CA SER A 12 -7.30 7.90 4.65
C SER A 12 -6.56 9.20 4.93
N PHE A 13 -5.46 9.41 4.22
CA PHE A 13 -4.65 10.61 4.33
C PHE A 13 -4.37 11.16 2.94
N GLU A 14 -4.57 12.46 2.79
CA GLU A 14 -4.30 13.23 1.58
C GLU A 14 -3.53 14.48 2.02
N GLU A 15 -2.24 14.56 1.64
CA GLU A 15 -1.41 15.74 1.93
C GLU A 15 -1.44 16.69 0.73
N GLY A 16 -2.03 17.87 0.91
CA GLY A 16 -2.12 18.89 -0.12
C GLY A 16 -1.13 20.03 0.09
N GLY A 17 -0.25 20.25 -0.90
CA GLY A 17 0.44 21.53 -1.14
C GLY A 17 1.85 21.70 -0.56
N GLU A 18 2.69 22.42 -1.32
CA GLU A 18 4.07 22.78 -0.96
C GLU A 18 4.13 23.51 0.40
N GLY A 19 4.88 22.96 1.36
CA GLY A 19 5.26 23.65 2.60
C GLY A 19 4.74 23.04 3.91
N TYR A 20 3.97 21.96 3.88
CA TYR A 20 3.47 21.28 5.08
C TYR A 20 4.20 19.98 5.42
N SER A 21 5.52 19.90 5.24
CA SER A 21 6.28 18.72 5.68
C SER A 21 6.33 18.64 7.20
N ARG A 22 5.32 18.00 7.82
CA ARG A 22 5.35 17.53 9.21
C ARG A 22 4.24 16.55 9.59
N PHE A 23 3.69 15.76 8.67
CA PHE A 23 2.92 14.58 9.08
C PHE A 23 3.86 13.48 9.60
N LYS A 24 4.14 13.53 10.92
CA LYS A 24 4.68 12.37 11.63
C LYS A 24 3.53 11.40 11.90
N LEU A 25 3.31 10.44 11.00
CA LEU A 25 2.72 9.15 11.38
C LEU A 25 3.71 8.47 12.33
N SER A 26 3.72 8.93 13.59
CA SER A 26 4.39 8.18 14.65
C SER A 26 3.63 6.87 14.89
N SER A 27 4.22 5.97 15.66
CA SER A 27 3.66 4.71 16.16
C SER A 27 2.29 4.81 16.86
N ALA A 28 1.65 5.98 16.86
CA ALA A 28 0.32 6.25 17.39
C ALA A 28 -0.83 5.56 16.62
N ILE A 29 -0.59 5.09 15.38
CA ILE A 29 -1.58 4.35 14.57
C ILE A 29 -1.27 2.84 14.56
N ALA A 30 -0.73 2.31 15.66
CA ALA A 30 -0.82 0.89 15.93
C ALA A 30 -2.29 0.56 16.25
N SER A 31 -3.03 0.14 15.22
CA SER A 31 -4.37 -0.40 15.39
C SER A 31 -4.47 -1.77 14.72
N ASP A 32 -4.59 -2.79 15.56
CA ASP A 32 -4.87 -4.17 15.13
C ASP A 32 -6.23 -4.28 14.41
N CYS A 33 -7.06 -3.23 14.46
CA CYS A 33 -8.37 -3.15 13.82
C CYS A 33 -8.34 -2.49 12.43
N LEU A 34 -7.20 -1.95 11.99
CA LEU A 34 -7.13 -1.25 10.72
C LEU A 34 -7.32 -2.23 9.57
N ARG A 35 -8.26 -1.91 8.68
CA ARG A 35 -8.68 -2.73 7.53
C ARG A 35 -8.41 -2.04 6.20
N SER A 36 -8.45 -0.72 6.16
CA SER A 36 -8.19 0.05 4.94
C SER A 36 -7.22 1.19 5.25
N LEU A 37 -6.19 1.29 4.43
CA LEU A 37 -5.17 2.34 4.50
C LEU A 37 -5.04 2.97 3.11
N SER A 38 -5.39 4.25 3.00
CA SER A 38 -5.17 5.04 1.79
C SER A 38 -4.26 6.21 2.12
N ILE A 39 -3.16 6.33 1.38
CA ILE A 39 -2.21 7.42 1.56
C ILE A 39 -1.85 8.03 0.22
N TRP A 40 -2.17 9.30 0.09
CA TRP A 40 -1.91 10.14 -1.07
C TRP A 40 -0.94 11.24 -0.63
N ASN A 41 0.27 11.25 -1.20
CA ASN A 41 1.31 12.20 -0.87
C ASN A 41 2.25 12.40 -2.07
N ASP A 42 2.10 13.55 -2.74
CA ASP A 42 2.92 13.93 -3.90
C ASP A 42 4.44 14.00 -3.58
N GLU A 43 4.85 14.21 -2.31
CA GLU A 43 6.26 14.19 -1.88
C GLU A 43 6.76 12.78 -1.52
N GLY A 44 5.84 11.81 -1.44
CA GLY A 44 6.11 10.44 -1.02
C GLY A 44 6.23 10.28 0.50
N ILE A 45 5.89 9.09 0.98
CA ILE A 45 6.00 8.73 2.40
C ILE A 45 7.39 8.13 2.64
N ASP A 46 7.98 8.41 3.81
CA ASP A 46 9.16 7.70 4.27
C ASP A 46 8.88 6.17 4.27
N PRO A 47 9.65 5.37 3.50
CA PRO A 47 9.42 3.93 3.39
C PRO A 47 9.44 3.20 4.73
N LYS A 48 10.18 3.68 5.73
CA LYS A 48 10.22 3.10 7.09
C LYS A 48 8.93 3.36 7.85
N VAL A 49 8.32 4.53 7.67
CA VAL A 49 7.01 4.85 8.25
C VAL A 49 5.94 3.97 7.62
N LEU A 50 5.95 3.85 6.30
CA LEU A 50 5.02 2.98 5.58
C LEU A 50 5.18 1.51 6.00
N ALA A 51 6.42 1.02 6.04
CA ALA A 51 6.79 -0.29 6.54
C ALA A 51 6.26 -0.56 7.95
N HIS A 52 6.44 0.41 8.86
CA HIS A 52 5.98 0.28 10.24
C HIS A 52 4.44 0.19 10.32
N LEU A 53 3.71 0.96 9.50
CA LEU A 53 2.26 0.90 9.45
C LEU A 53 1.76 -0.43 8.91
N LEU A 54 2.33 -0.91 7.81
CA LEU A 54 1.95 -2.19 7.22
C LEU A 54 2.23 -3.36 8.18
N SER A 55 3.37 -3.33 8.88
CA SER A 55 3.73 -4.37 9.86
C SER A 55 2.87 -4.34 11.13
N SER A 56 2.35 -3.17 11.51
CA SER A 56 1.50 -3.02 12.70
C SER A 56 0.02 -3.36 12.43
N CYS A 57 -0.40 -3.40 11.17
CA CYS A 57 -1.80 -3.59 10.78
C CYS A 57 -2.09 -5.03 10.37
N VAL A 58 -2.26 -5.91 11.36
CA VAL A 58 -2.45 -7.37 11.16
C VAL A 58 -3.73 -7.73 10.39
N ASN A 59 -4.69 -6.80 10.27
CA ASN A 59 -5.98 -7.00 9.60
C ASN A 59 -6.17 -6.09 8.37
N LEU A 60 -5.09 -5.55 7.82
CA LEU A 60 -5.16 -4.70 6.64
C LEU A 60 -5.67 -5.51 5.45
N CYS A 61 -6.84 -5.14 4.93
CA CYS A 61 -7.50 -5.76 3.79
C CYS A 61 -7.25 -4.97 2.50
N GLU A 62 -7.21 -3.64 2.60
CA GLU A 62 -7.11 -2.69 1.48
C GLU A 62 -5.94 -1.73 1.69
N LEU A 63 -5.11 -1.59 0.66
CA LEU A 63 -3.97 -0.68 0.63
C LEU A 63 -3.99 0.16 -0.64
N MET A 64 -3.89 1.48 -0.46
CA MET A 64 -3.75 2.46 -1.53
C MET A 64 -2.60 3.41 -1.24
N ILE A 65 -1.58 3.40 -2.08
CA ILE A 65 -0.30 4.10 -1.86
C ILE A 65 0.30 4.60 -3.16
N GLU A 66 1.10 5.67 -3.09
CA GLU A 66 1.84 6.25 -4.23
C GLU A 66 3.32 5.83 -4.27
N LYS A 67 3.79 4.96 -3.36
CA LYS A 67 5.15 4.40 -3.45
C LYS A 67 5.20 3.03 -2.79
N LEU A 68 5.62 2.00 -3.53
CA LEU A 68 5.64 0.63 -3.03
C LEU A 68 6.77 0.47 -2.00
N PRO A 69 6.47 0.03 -0.77
CA PRO A 69 7.49 -0.29 0.22
C PRO A 69 8.11 -1.66 -0.07
N ASP A 70 9.24 -1.91 0.58
CA ASP A 70 9.89 -3.22 0.54
C ASP A 70 8.97 -4.31 1.13
N PHE A 71 8.95 -5.47 0.47
CA PHE A 71 7.94 -6.52 0.67
C PHE A 71 7.88 -7.12 2.10
N HIS A 72 8.94 -6.98 2.88
CA HIS A 72 9.05 -7.53 4.23
C HIS A 72 8.07 -6.94 5.25
N HIS A 73 7.29 -5.95 4.85
CA HIS A 73 6.42 -5.21 5.76
C HIS A 73 4.93 -5.45 5.56
N PHE A 74 4.51 -6.18 4.53
CA PHE A 74 3.09 -6.39 4.27
C PHE A 74 2.46 -7.38 5.27
N SER A 75 1.25 -7.06 5.71
CA SER A 75 0.47 -7.99 6.50
C SER A 75 0.08 -9.21 5.67
N SER A 76 0.20 -10.40 6.26
CA SER A 76 -0.30 -11.64 5.66
C SER A 76 -1.81 -11.62 5.37
N SER A 77 -2.57 -10.68 5.95
CA SER A 77 -4.03 -10.53 5.73
C SER A 77 -4.42 -9.76 4.46
N THR A 78 -3.47 -9.11 3.78
CA THR A 78 -3.78 -8.21 2.66
C THR A 78 -4.39 -8.98 1.50
N ALA A 79 -5.61 -8.59 1.13
CA ALA A 79 -6.42 -9.26 0.11
C ALA A 79 -6.74 -8.37 -1.10
N TYR A 80 -6.67 -7.05 -0.93
CA TYR A 80 -6.93 -6.06 -1.96
C TYR A 80 -5.77 -5.05 -1.98
N VAL A 81 -5.17 -4.86 -3.15
CA VAL A 81 -4.12 -3.87 -3.39
C VAL A 81 -4.55 -2.99 -4.56
N HIS A 82 -4.54 -1.69 -4.33
CA HIS A 82 -4.88 -0.68 -5.33
C HIS A 82 -3.75 0.34 -5.44
N LEU A 83 -3.06 0.35 -6.58
CA LEU A 83 -1.93 1.21 -6.87
C LEU A 83 -2.37 2.25 -7.89
N ILE A 84 -2.15 3.53 -7.60
CA ILE A 84 -2.41 4.64 -8.52
C ILE A 84 -1.32 5.69 -8.34
N ARG A 85 -0.87 6.30 -9.43
CA ARG A 85 0.16 7.35 -9.45
C ARG A 85 1.44 7.02 -8.69
N CYS A 86 1.76 5.72 -8.56
CA CYS A 86 2.92 5.28 -7.79
C CYS A 86 4.27 5.50 -8.48
N MET A 87 4.24 5.68 -9.79
CA MET A 87 5.41 5.84 -10.65
C MET A 87 6.47 4.76 -10.43
N LEU A 88 6.04 3.49 -10.25
CA LEU A 88 6.96 2.39 -10.00
C LEU A 88 7.81 2.13 -11.23
N VAL A 89 9.13 2.22 -11.06
CA VAL A 89 10.11 1.91 -12.12
C VAL A 89 10.47 0.43 -12.10
N GLU A 90 10.53 -0.17 -10.90
CA GLU A 90 10.79 -1.58 -10.70
C GLU A 90 9.47 -2.38 -10.74
N ASP A 91 9.56 -3.61 -11.23
CA ASP A 91 8.41 -4.52 -11.31
C ASP A 91 7.83 -4.78 -9.90
N PRO A 92 6.54 -4.45 -9.66
CA PRO A 92 5.91 -4.70 -8.37
C PRO A 92 5.60 -6.18 -8.12
N MET A 93 5.55 -7.03 -9.15
CA MET A 93 5.09 -8.42 -9.05
C MET A 93 5.88 -9.27 -8.05
N PRO A 94 7.23 -9.24 -7.97
CA PRO A 94 7.98 -10.00 -6.97
C PRO A 94 7.62 -9.68 -5.51
N THR A 95 7.04 -8.51 -5.26
CA THR A 95 6.52 -8.10 -3.96
C THR A 95 5.08 -8.55 -3.78
N LEU A 96 4.22 -8.29 -4.76
CA LEU A 96 2.80 -8.61 -4.70
C LEU A 96 2.53 -10.13 -4.68
N GLU A 97 3.37 -10.91 -5.36
CA GLU A 97 3.32 -12.39 -5.37
C GLU A 97 3.57 -13.02 -3.99
N LYS A 98 4.20 -12.30 -3.06
CA LYS A 98 4.46 -12.79 -1.70
C LYS A 98 3.25 -12.65 -0.77
N LEU A 99 2.18 -12.00 -1.21
CA LEU A 99 0.98 -11.77 -0.41
C LEU A 99 0.07 -13.01 -0.42
N PRO A 100 0.01 -13.80 0.67
CA PRO A 100 -0.59 -15.14 0.63
C PRO A 100 -2.13 -15.13 0.57
N ASN A 101 -2.75 -13.97 0.73
CA ASN A 101 -4.20 -13.77 0.71
C ASN A 101 -4.66 -12.78 -0.36
N LEU A 102 -3.77 -12.36 -1.27
CA LEU A 102 -4.12 -11.42 -2.33
C LEU A 102 -5.18 -12.03 -3.25
N ARG A 103 -6.30 -11.32 -3.38
CA ARG A 103 -7.47 -11.67 -4.20
C ARG A 103 -7.73 -10.65 -5.29
N VAL A 104 -7.49 -9.37 -4.99
CA VAL A 104 -7.73 -8.30 -5.95
C VAL A 104 -6.49 -7.43 -6.05
N MET A 105 -6.06 -7.20 -7.29
CA MET A 105 -4.95 -6.33 -7.62
C MET A 105 -5.41 -5.35 -8.69
N GLU A 106 -5.26 -4.06 -8.41
CA GLU A 106 -5.62 -3.01 -9.34
C GLU A 106 -4.45 -2.02 -9.48
N LEU A 107 -3.93 -1.86 -10.70
CA LEU A 107 -2.91 -0.87 -11.03
C LEU A 107 -3.53 0.11 -12.04
N TYR A 108 -3.63 1.38 -11.64
CA TYR A 108 -4.24 2.45 -12.43
C TYR A 108 -3.23 3.52 -12.85
N VAL A 109 -3.73 4.60 -13.45
CA VAL A 109 -3.00 5.76 -13.99
C VAL A 109 -1.66 6.02 -13.29
N TYR A 110 -0.55 5.89 -14.04
CA TYR A 110 0.83 6.10 -13.57
C TYR A 110 1.24 5.23 -12.37
N ALA A 111 0.62 4.07 -12.12
CA ALA A 111 1.06 3.15 -11.07
C ALA A 111 2.42 2.52 -11.39
N PHE A 112 2.70 2.24 -12.67
CA PHE A 112 3.95 1.63 -13.12
C PHE A 112 4.45 2.35 -14.38
N ILE A 113 5.65 2.92 -14.30
CA ILE A 113 6.33 3.60 -15.41
C ILE A 113 7.60 2.83 -15.86
N GLY A 114 7.81 1.65 -15.29
CA GLY A 114 8.91 0.77 -15.65
C GLY A 114 8.76 0.20 -17.04
N LYS A 115 9.83 -0.44 -17.52
CA LYS A 115 9.89 -0.96 -18.90
C LYS A 115 9.12 -2.26 -19.08
N GLU A 116 9.14 -3.12 -18.07
CA GLU A 116 8.59 -4.48 -18.13
C GLU A 116 8.10 -4.90 -16.74
N MET A 117 6.92 -5.53 -16.72
CA MET A 117 6.31 -6.13 -15.54
C MET A 117 5.97 -7.57 -15.88
N VAL A 118 6.47 -8.51 -15.09
CA VAL A 118 6.32 -9.95 -15.31
C VAL A 118 5.35 -10.50 -14.29
N CYS A 119 4.14 -10.84 -14.75
CA CYS A 119 3.10 -11.42 -13.90
C CYS A 119 3.00 -12.93 -14.09
N SER A 120 3.19 -13.71 -13.01
CA SER A 120 3.04 -15.16 -13.04
C SER A 120 1.82 -15.61 -12.22
N ALA A 121 0.81 -16.14 -12.90
CA ALA A 121 -0.38 -16.70 -12.25
C ALA A 121 -0.05 -17.84 -11.27
N LEU A 122 1.07 -18.55 -11.46
CA LEU A 122 1.51 -19.63 -10.57
C LEU A 122 1.83 -19.15 -9.15
N HIS A 123 2.20 -17.88 -9.00
CA HIS A 123 2.59 -17.30 -7.72
C HIS A 123 1.43 -16.56 -7.03
N LEU A 124 0.24 -16.52 -7.63
CA LEU A 124 -0.93 -15.80 -7.14
C LEU A 124 -2.16 -16.72 -7.05
N PRO A 125 -2.11 -17.81 -6.25
CA PRO A 125 -3.11 -18.87 -6.28
C PRO A 125 -4.52 -18.46 -5.82
N LYS A 126 -4.66 -17.29 -5.17
CA LYS A 126 -5.93 -16.78 -4.66
C LYS A 126 -6.43 -15.54 -5.41
N LEU A 127 -5.72 -15.11 -6.47
CA LEU A 127 -6.12 -13.92 -7.21
C LEU A 127 -7.43 -14.19 -7.96
N GLU A 128 -8.44 -13.41 -7.61
CA GLU A 128 -9.80 -13.45 -8.17
C GLU A 128 -9.98 -12.33 -9.22
N SER A 129 -9.28 -11.20 -9.08
CA SER A 129 -9.40 -10.05 -10.00
C SER A 129 -8.05 -9.34 -10.20
N LEU A 130 -7.74 -9.02 -11.46
CA LEU A 130 -6.59 -8.22 -11.88
C LEU A 130 -7.07 -7.12 -12.83
N ASN A 131 -6.85 -5.86 -12.48
CA ASN A 131 -7.14 -4.72 -13.34
C ASN A 131 -5.87 -3.89 -13.58
N LEU A 132 -5.55 -3.68 -14.86
CA LEU A 132 -4.42 -2.89 -15.32
C LEU A 132 -4.96 -1.83 -16.28
N SER A 133 -4.86 -0.55 -15.92
CA SER A 133 -5.44 0.53 -16.74
C SER A 133 -4.64 1.82 -16.64
N GLY A 134 -4.27 2.41 -17.79
CA GLY A 134 -3.55 3.69 -17.83
C GLY A 134 -2.14 3.65 -17.22
N LEU A 135 -1.49 2.48 -17.23
CA LEU A 135 -0.08 2.32 -16.80
C LEU A 135 0.87 3.11 -17.71
#